data_AF-A0A947G7T4-F1
#
_entry.id   AF-A0A947G7T4-F1
#
_cell.length_a   1.000
_cell.length_b   1.000
_cell.length_c   1.000
_cell.angle_alpha   90.00
_cell.angle_beta   90.00
_cell.angle_gamma   90.00
#
_symmetry.space_group_name_H-M   'P 1'
#
loop_
_entity.id
_entity.type
_entity.pdbx_description
1 polymer ?
#
loop_
_entity_poly.entity_id
_entity_poly.type
_entity_poly.pdbx_seq_one_letter_code
_entity_poly.pdbx_strand_id
1 'polypeptide(L)'
;PAFARVAYAWWQDTLKLGDDPLFDQAAAFAAQVTFENRSYSELLTATSGHCGSFDQTEGAFVAADCTNGVPEHAGLLTHPAAMKQYFSNLAFRRVKWVQETFACTQFPVENAAEPTDVGGLAPYTGLYPFDSVPGLDTGRIDFRDTSAVICANCHSTMNHIAPLFAYFDEDGQYTAEMSVPTPLEGSPLAQLSDYLIDGESLAWRYGGAATPTLPALGAEMVADPAIAECAIARAWNWALGKGDVVEALREVPTEIIADQITAFAANEYKFKDALFAVFTSEDFVRF
;
A
#
# COMPACT_ATOMS: atom_id res chain seq x y z
N PRO A 1 -20.68 5.62 19.34
CA PRO A 1 -19.64 4.81 20.04
C PRO A 1 -19.42 3.40 19.47
N ALA A 2 -20.48 2.57 19.30
CA ALA A 2 -20.31 1.17 18.87
C ALA A 2 -19.66 1.02 17.49
N PHE A 3 -20.17 1.73 16.47
CA PHE A 3 -19.57 1.69 15.13
C PHE A 3 -18.11 2.16 15.11
N ALA A 4 -17.77 3.23 15.83
CA ALA A 4 -16.39 3.74 15.91
C ALA A 4 -15.42 2.69 16.44
N ARG A 5 -15.80 1.95 17.49
CA ARG A 5 -14.97 0.87 18.05
C ARG A 5 -14.78 -0.30 17.08
N VAL A 6 -15.84 -0.68 16.37
CA VAL A 6 -15.77 -1.75 15.37
C VAL A 6 -14.91 -1.34 14.18
N ALA A 7 -15.09 -0.12 13.67
CA ALA A 7 -14.26 0.43 12.61
C ALA A 7 -12.79 0.49 13.02
N TYR A 8 -12.50 0.88 14.26
CA TYR A 8 -11.16 0.90 14.82
C TYR A 8 -10.50 -0.49 14.82
N ALA A 9 -11.17 -1.50 15.38
CA ALA A 9 -10.65 -2.87 15.38
C ALA A 9 -10.45 -3.42 13.96
N TRP A 10 -11.41 -3.17 13.06
CA TRP A 10 -11.30 -3.58 11.66
C TRP A 10 -10.11 -2.95 10.95
N TRP A 11 -9.79 -1.69 11.26
CA TRP A 11 -8.60 -1.02 10.71
C TRP A 11 -7.30 -1.49 11.34
N GLN A 12 -7.29 -1.89 12.62
CA GLN A 12 -6.11 -2.54 13.21
C GLN A 12 -5.77 -3.83 12.45
N ASP A 13 -6.78 -4.66 12.19
CA ASP A 13 -6.62 -5.91 11.44
C ASP A 13 -6.21 -5.63 9.98
N THR A 14 -6.90 -4.70 9.31
CA THR A 14 -6.64 -4.36 7.90
C THR A 14 -5.22 -3.83 7.69
N LEU A 15 -4.75 -2.94 8.57
CA LEU A 15 -3.40 -2.37 8.47
C LEU A 15 -2.33 -3.30 9.06
N LYS A 16 -2.73 -4.35 9.79
CA LYS A 16 -1.88 -5.23 10.62
C LYS A 16 -1.00 -4.40 11.56
N LEU A 17 -1.62 -3.38 12.17
CA LEU A 17 -1.04 -2.43 13.10
C LEU A 17 -1.96 -2.32 14.31
N GLY A 18 -1.43 -2.55 15.51
CA GLY A 18 -2.18 -2.47 16.75
C GLY A 18 -1.36 -2.93 17.94
N ASP A 19 -1.99 -2.99 19.12
CA ASP A 19 -1.40 -3.45 20.39
C ASP A 19 -0.17 -2.66 20.88
N ASP A 20 0.04 -1.46 20.31
CA ASP A 20 1.08 -0.51 20.69
C ASP A 20 0.57 0.93 20.48
N PRO A 21 0.83 1.89 21.40
CA PRO A 21 0.32 3.25 21.30
C PRO A 21 0.69 4.00 20.01
N LEU A 22 1.83 3.70 19.39
CA LEU A 22 2.21 4.28 18.10
C LEU A 22 1.45 3.59 16.96
N PHE A 23 1.38 2.25 16.98
CA PHE A 23 0.73 1.47 15.93
C PHE A 23 -0.77 1.71 15.86
N ASP A 24 -1.39 1.93 17.02
CA ASP A 24 -2.80 2.28 17.17
C ASP A 24 -3.18 3.60 16.49
N GLN A 25 -2.24 4.53 16.29
CA GLN A 25 -2.52 5.83 15.67
C GLN A 25 -2.92 5.69 14.19
N ALA A 26 -2.31 4.75 13.47
CA ALA A 26 -2.63 4.52 12.05
C ALA A 26 -4.07 3.99 11.89
N ALA A 27 -4.45 3.04 12.74
CA ALA A 27 -5.81 2.52 12.78
C ALA A 27 -6.81 3.57 13.28
N ALA A 28 -6.44 4.40 14.27
CA ALA A 28 -7.26 5.50 14.75
C ALA A 28 -7.56 6.50 13.64
N PHE A 29 -6.55 6.89 12.85
CA PHE A 29 -6.73 7.78 11.71
C PHE A 29 -7.67 7.18 10.66
N ALA A 30 -7.44 5.93 10.25
CA ALA A 30 -8.27 5.29 9.23
C ALA A 30 -9.72 5.09 9.68
N ALA A 31 -9.90 4.73 10.95
CA ALA A 31 -11.20 4.62 11.59
C ALA A 31 -11.89 5.98 11.74
N GLN A 32 -11.15 7.06 12.02
CA GLN A 32 -11.69 8.41 12.06
C GLN A 32 -12.20 8.83 10.68
N VAL A 33 -11.39 8.65 9.63
CA VAL A 33 -11.77 8.94 8.24
C VAL A 33 -13.07 8.22 7.88
N THR A 34 -13.16 6.94 8.23
CA THR A 34 -14.37 6.14 8.02
C THR A 34 -15.54 6.63 8.88
N PHE A 35 -15.34 6.89 10.17
CA PHE A 35 -16.39 7.24 11.11
C PHE A 35 -17.03 8.59 10.79
N GLU A 36 -16.21 9.58 10.48
CA GLU A 36 -16.59 10.95 10.11
C GLU A 36 -17.09 11.03 8.65
N ASN A 37 -17.05 9.93 7.90
CA ASN A 37 -17.38 9.86 6.48
C ASN A 37 -16.59 10.89 5.66
N ARG A 38 -15.29 10.96 5.94
CA ARG A 38 -14.30 11.69 5.14
C ARG A 38 -13.96 10.88 3.89
N SER A 39 -13.23 11.48 2.96
CA SER A 39 -12.84 10.75 1.76
C SER A 39 -11.82 9.67 2.13
N TYR A 40 -12.02 8.43 1.67
CA TYR A 40 -11.05 7.35 1.82
C TYR A 40 -9.70 7.71 1.18
N SER A 41 -9.69 8.58 0.17
CA SER A 41 -8.44 9.07 -0.44
C SER A 41 -7.50 9.72 0.57
N GLU A 42 -8.05 10.30 1.66
CA GLU A 42 -7.26 10.93 2.72
C GLU A 42 -6.32 9.95 3.42
N LEU A 43 -6.61 8.63 3.37
CA LEU A 43 -5.68 7.61 3.85
C LEU A 43 -4.32 7.67 3.13
N LEU A 44 -4.30 8.16 1.89
CA LEU A 44 -3.11 8.24 1.03
C LEU A 44 -2.63 9.69 0.82
N THR A 45 -3.49 10.69 1.08
CA THR A 45 -3.22 12.09 0.68
C THR A 45 -3.31 13.09 1.83
N ALA A 46 -3.70 12.71 3.04
CA ALA A 46 -3.81 13.66 4.14
C ALA A 46 -2.44 14.26 4.50
N THR A 47 -2.37 15.59 4.62
CA THR A 47 -1.13 16.30 4.99
C THR A 47 -1.03 16.61 6.49
N SER A 48 -2.09 16.33 7.25
CA SER A 48 -2.22 16.66 8.67
C SER A 48 -3.29 15.78 9.33
N GLY A 49 -3.29 15.72 10.66
CA GLY A 49 -4.32 15.09 11.48
C GLY A 49 -4.35 13.57 11.42
N HIS A 50 -3.24 12.93 11.01
CA HIS A 50 -3.18 11.50 10.75
C HIS A 50 -2.27 10.73 11.71
N CYS A 51 -1.89 11.30 12.86
CA CYS A 51 -1.26 10.59 14.00
C CYS A 51 -2.12 10.73 15.27
N GLY A 52 -3.44 10.84 15.10
CA GLY A 52 -4.39 10.95 16.21
C GLY A 52 -4.54 9.67 17.03
N SER A 53 -5.34 9.73 18.08
CA SER A 53 -5.67 8.58 18.92
C SER A 53 -7.17 8.32 18.98
N PHE A 54 -7.55 7.14 19.47
CA PHE A 54 -8.94 6.76 19.70
C PHE A 54 -9.14 6.35 21.16
N ASP A 55 -10.02 7.07 21.87
CA ASP A 55 -10.48 6.67 23.20
C ASP A 55 -11.59 5.62 23.04
N GLN A 56 -11.28 4.37 23.36
CA GLN A 56 -12.24 3.27 23.23
C GLN A 56 -13.39 3.35 24.26
N THR A 57 -13.15 3.97 25.41
CA THR A 57 -14.14 4.15 26.48
C THR A 57 -15.20 5.15 26.04
N GLU A 58 -14.75 6.33 25.60
CA GLU A 58 -15.63 7.41 25.15
C GLU A 58 -16.13 7.19 23.71
N GLY A 59 -15.40 6.40 22.92
CA GLY A 59 -15.64 6.20 21.49
C GLY A 59 -15.38 7.47 20.69
N ALA A 60 -14.32 8.19 21.04
CA ALA A 60 -13.97 9.51 20.52
C ALA A 60 -12.57 9.52 19.88
N PHE A 61 -12.43 10.27 18.78
CA PHE A 61 -11.16 10.47 18.09
C PHE A 61 -10.53 11.79 18.52
N VAL A 62 -9.21 11.79 18.70
CA VAL A 62 -8.41 12.98 18.96
C VAL A 62 -7.41 13.13 17.83
N ALA A 63 -7.57 14.18 17.01
CA ALA A 63 -6.65 14.44 15.91
C ALA A 63 -5.30 14.94 16.43
N ALA A 64 -4.21 14.49 15.79
CA ALA A 64 -2.87 15.00 15.99
C ALA A 64 -2.06 14.84 14.70
N ASP A 65 -1.07 15.71 14.53
CA ASP A 65 -0.12 15.65 13.42
C ASP A 65 1.03 14.70 13.74
N CYS A 66 1.56 14.04 12.71
CA CYS A 66 2.77 13.26 12.87
C CYS A 66 3.99 14.18 12.97
N THR A 67 4.99 13.77 13.75
CA THR A 67 6.23 14.53 13.94
C THR A 67 7.45 13.70 13.54
N ASN A 68 7.39 13.03 12.39
CA ASN A 68 8.45 12.14 11.92
C ASN A 68 9.36 12.76 10.84
N GLY A 69 9.30 14.10 10.69
CA GLY A 69 10.30 14.86 9.93
C GLY A 69 10.21 14.79 8.41
N VAL A 70 9.12 14.24 7.85
CA VAL A 70 8.92 14.24 6.40
C VAL A 70 8.80 15.66 5.85
N PRO A 71 9.31 15.95 4.65
CA PRO A 71 9.15 17.26 4.02
C PRO A 71 7.68 17.58 3.71
N GLU A 72 6.91 16.56 3.34
CA GLU A 72 5.48 16.65 3.05
C GLU A 72 4.81 15.33 3.42
N HIS A 73 3.66 15.43 4.09
CA HIS A 73 2.88 14.29 4.55
C HIS A 73 1.95 13.74 3.46
N ALA A 74 1.76 12.42 3.44
CA ALA A 74 0.86 11.70 2.54
C ALA A 74 0.15 10.56 3.29
N GLY A 75 -0.68 10.94 4.27
CA GLY A 75 -1.46 10.03 5.10
C GLY A 75 -0.63 8.87 5.65
N LEU A 76 -1.16 7.65 5.45
CA LEU A 76 -0.57 6.39 5.87
C LEU A 76 0.76 6.06 5.15
N LEU A 77 1.02 6.63 3.96
CA LEU A 77 2.29 6.44 3.25
C LEU A 77 3.48 7.11 3.97
N THR A 78 3.20 8.10 4.82
CA THR A 78 4.22 8.77 5.64
C THR A 78 4.07 8.51 7.14
N HIS A 79 3.17 7.61 7.53
CA HIS A 79 2.83 7.42 8.93
C HIS A 79 3.95 6.65 9.67
N PRO A 80 4.49 7.17 10.79
CA PRO A 80 5.64 6.58 11.48
C PRO A 80 5.42 5.13 11.91
N ALA A 81 4.22 4.79 12.41
CA ALA A 81 3.85 3.40 12.69
C ALA A 81 4.03 2.44 11.51
N ALA A 82 3.46 2.78 10.34
CA ALA A 82 3.56 1.95 9.16
C ALA A 82 5.02 1.87 8.67
N MET A 83 5.73 3.00 8.68
CA MET A 83 7.13 3.04 8.27
C MET A 83 8.00 2.18 9.19
N LYS A 84 7.76 2.21 10.50
CA LYS A 84 8.46 1.38 11.49
C LYS A 84 8.13 -0.10 11.37
N GLN A 85 6.85 -0.47 11.41
CA GLN A 85 6.39 -1.87 11.40
C GLN A 85 6.89 -2.64 10.17
N TYR A 86 6.92 -1.98 9.03
CA TYR A 86 7.30 -2.56 7.76
C TYR A 86 8.75 -2.25 7.35
N PHE A 87 9.60 -1.83 8.29
CA PHE A 87 11.04 -1.71 8.04
C PHE A 87 11.62 -3.04 7.54
N SER A 88 12.47 -2.95 6.52
CA SER A 88 13.12 -4.08 5.86
C SER A 88 14.24 -3.62 4.94
N ASN A 89 15.08 -4.57 4.51
CA ASN A 89 16.03 -4.34 3.44
C ASN A 89 15.30 -3.73 2.23
N LEU A 90 15.88 -2.66 1.67
CA LEU A 90 15.37 -1.98 0.48
C LEU A 90 13.90 -1.49 0.60
N ALA A 91 13.37 -1.33 1.82
CA ALA A 91 11.98 -0.92 2.08
C ALA A 91 10.89 -1.81 1.44
N PHE A 92 11.21 -3.01 0.95
CA PHE A 92 10.26 -3.82 0.18
C PHE A 92 9.02 -4.27 0.96
N ARG A 93 9.11 -4.47 2.29
CA ARG A 93 7.92 -4.75 3.10
C ARG A 93 6.96 -3.55 3.17
N ARG A 94 7.44 -2.31 3.09
CA ARG A 94 6.60 -1.09 3.04
C ARG A 94 5.80 -1.07 1.74
N VAL A 95 6.47 -1.31 0.61
CA VAL A 95 5.80 -1.35 -0.71
C VAL A 95 4.80 -2.51 -0.80
N LYS A 96 5.19 -3.70 -0.33
CA LYS A 96 4.28 -4.85 -0.25
C LYS A 96 3.04 -4.51 0.57
N TRP A 97 3.22 -3.91 1.76
CA TRP A 97 2.11 -3.48 2.59
C TRP A 97 1.21 -2.45 1.89
N VAL A 98 1.77 -1.43 1.24
CA VAL A 98 0.98 -0.45 0.47
C VAL A 98 0.16 -1.13 -0.62
N GLN A 99 0.79 -1.99 -1.42
CA GLN A 99 0.13 -2.69 -2.53
C GLN A 99 -0.99 -3.62 -2.04
N GLU A 100 -0.71 -4.44 -1.02
CA GLU A 100 -1.70 -5.40 -0.50
C GLU A 100 -2.81 -4.72 0.28
N THR A 101 -2.50 -3.66 1.04
CA THR A 101 -3.50 -2.93 1.81
C THR A 101 -4.42 -2.15 0.91
N PHE A 102 -3.90 -1.41 -0.07
CA PHE A 102 -4.74 -0.45 -0.80
C PHE A 102 -5.17 -0.94 -2.18
N ALA A 103 -4.43 -1.84 -2.84
CA ALA A 103 -4.78 -2.38 -4.15
C ALA A 103 -5.16 -3.87 -4.13
N CYS A 104 -5.08 -4.55 -2.98
CA CYS A 104 -5.49 -5.94 -2.78
C CYS A 104 -4.75 -6.98 -3.67
N THR A 105 -3.58 -6.64 -4.22
CA THR A 105 -2.80 -7.56 -5.07
C THR A 105 -1.47 -7.92 -4.43
N GLN A 106 -1.05 -9.18 -4.56
CA GLN A 106 0.29 -9.63 -4.20
C GLN A 106 1.28 -9.39 -5.34
N PHE A 107 2.55 -9.17 -5.01
CA PHE A 107 3.61 -9.22 -6.02
C PHE A 107 3.85 -10.66 -6.51
N PRO A 108 4.13 -10.89 -7.80
CA PRO A 108 4.33 -9.90 -8.86
C PRO A 108 3.02 -9.23 -9.32
N VAL A 109 3.06 -7.91 -9.44
CA VAL A 109 1.96 -7.09 -9.97
C VAL A 109 2.28 -6.65 -11.40
N GLU A 110 1.29 -6.15 -12.14
CA GLU A 110 1.48 -5.65 -13.50
C GLU A 110 2.07 -6.71 -14.44
N ASN A 111 1.31 -7.79 -14.62
CA ASN A 111 1.72 -8.89 -15.49
C ASN A 111 1.39 -8.58 -16.95
N ALA A 112 2.40 -8.70 -17.82
CA ALA A 112 2.26 -8.66 -19.27
C ALA A 112 1.37 -9.81 -19.76
N ALA A 113 0.58 -9.54 -20.80
CA ALA A 113 -0.26 -10.57 -21.43
C ALA A 113 0.57 -11.69 -22.05
N GLU A 114 1.72 -11.35 -22.64
CA GLU A 114 2.66 -12.28 -23.25
C GLU A 114 3.98 -12.28 -22.47
N PRO A 115 4.32 -13.39 -21.79
CA PRO A 115 5.59 -13.52 -21.08
C PRO A 115 6.79 -13.52 -22.04
N THR A 116 7.93 -12.99 -21.59
CA THR A 116 9.18 -12.98 -22.34
C THR A 116 10.13 -14.08 -21.87
N ASP A 117 10.69 -14.85 -22.79
CA ASP A 117 11.76 -15.81 -22.47
C ASP A 117 13.09 -15.06 -22.28
N VAL A 118 13.62 -15.14 -21.06
CA VAL A 118 14.89 -14.52 -20.64
C VAL A 118 15.96 -15.56 -20.31
N GLY A 119 15.74 -16.83 -20.71
CA GLY A 119 16.69 -17.92 -20.48
C GLY A 119 16.71 -18.48 -19.06
N GLY A 120 15.62 -18.31 -18.30
CA GLY A 120 15.47 -18.78 -16.91
C GLY A 120 14.56 -20.01 -16.76
N LEU A 121 14.30 -20.40 -15.50
CA LEU A 121 13.39 -21.50 -15.15
C LEU A 121 11.89 -21.19 -15.40
N ALA A 122 11.55 -19.91 -15.46
CA ALA A 122 10.23 -19.39 -15.78
C ALA A 122 10.38 -18.24 -16.79
N PRO A 123 9.31 -17.77 -17.45
CA PRO A 123 9.40 -16.55 -18.24
C PRO A 123 9.32 -15.30 -17.35
N TYR A 124 9.82 -14.19 -17.88
CA TYR A 124 9.62 -12.86 -17.32
C TYR A 124 8.21 -12.37 -17.65
N THR A 125 7.48 -11.88 -16.65
CA THR A 125 6.07 -11.47 -16.77
C THR A 125 5.83 -9.99 -16.48
N GLY A 126 6.84 -9.19 -16.10
CA GLY A 126 6.63 -7.78 -15.81
C GLY A 126 6.34 -6.93 -17.06
N LEU A 127 5.61 -5.82 -16.89
CA LEU A 127 5.34 -4.86 -17.97
C LEU A 127 6.55 -3.97 -18.32
N TYR A 128 7.40 -3.65 -17.35
CA TYR A 128 8.65 -2.94 -17.61
C TYR A 128 9.60 -3.81 -18.45
N PRO A 129 10.45 -3.24 -19.33
CA PRO A 129 11.46 -4.02 -20.03
C PRO A 129 12.36 -4.79 -19.05
N PHE A 130 12.73 -6.04 -19.36
CA PHE A 130 13.58 -6.83 -18.46
C PHE A 130 14.91 -6.12 -18.14
N ASP A 131 15.50 -5.45 -19.12
CA ASP A 131 16.76 -4.71 -18.96
C ASP A 131 16.63 -3.38 -18.20
N SER A 132 15.42 -2.94 -17.86
CA SER A 132 15.22 -1.80 -16.94
C SER A 132 15.26 -2.21 -15.47
N VAL A 133 15.21 -3.52 -15.18
CA VAL A 133 15.41 -4.07 -13.84
C VAL A 133 16.92 -4.17 -13.56
N PRO A 134 17.43 -3.69 -12.41
CA PRO A 134 18.87 -3.71 -12.15
C PRO A 134 19.49 -5.12 -12.18
N GLY A 135 20.62 -5.24 -12.88
CA GLY A 135 21.57 -6.35 -12.76
C GLY A 135 22.92 -5.88 -12.23
N LEU A 136 23.91 -6.78 -12.13
CA LEU A 136 25.26 -6.43 -11.62
C LEU A 136 26.06 -5.45 -12.48
N ASP A 137 25.67 -5.30 -13.74
CA ASP A 137 26.19 -4.33 -14.71
C ASP A 137 25.64 -2.91 -14.49
N THR A 138 24.50 -2.76 -13.81
CA THR A 138 23.84 -1.45 -13.58
C THR A 138 23.65 -1.11 -12.10
N GLY A 139 23.75 -2.09 -11.20
CA GLY A 139 23.51 -1.94 -9.77
C GLY A 139 24.37 -2.91 -8.95
N ARG A 140 24.15 -2.94 -7.63
CA ARG A 140 24.91 -3.82 -6.71
C ARG A 140 24.22 -5.16 -6.45
N ILE A 141 22.97 -5.30 -6.86
CA ILE A 141 22.11 -6.47 -6.61
C ILE A 141 21.60 -6.96 -7.95
N ASP A 142 21.67 -8.27 -8.17
CA ASP A 142 21.21 -8.89 -9.40
C ASP A 142 19.74 -9.31 -9.31
N PHE A 143 18.82 -8.41 -9.68
CA PHE A 143 17.40 -8.79 -9.79
C PHE A 143 17.08 -9.48 -11.12
N ARG A 144 18.03 -9.47 -12.07
CA ARG A 144 17.93 -10.16 -13.36
C ARG A 144 18.50 -11.58 -13.32
N ASP A 145 19.00 -12.06 -12.19
CA ASP A 145 19.45 -13.44 -12.07
C ASP A 145 18.30 -14.42 -12.40
N THR A 146 18.49 -15.18 -13.47
CA THR A 146 17.53 -16.16 -13.98
C THR A 146 17.81 -17.59 -13.51
N SER A 147 18.88 -17.78 -12.71
CA SER A 147 19.30 -19.10 -12.20
C SER A 147 18.33 -19.70 -11.17
N ALA A 148 17.46 -18.87 -10.59
CA ALA A 148 16.47 -19.24 -9.58
C ALA A 148 15.08 -18.62 -9.87
N VAL A 149 14.34 -18.24 -8.83
CA VAL A 149 13.10 -17.46 -8.97
C VAL A 149 13.44 -16.16 -9.67
N ILE A 150 12.70 -15.80 -10.72
CA ILE A 150 12.92 -14.53 -11.45
C ILE A 150 12.48 -13.38 -10.55
N CYS A 151 13.43 -12.87 -9.77
CA CYS A 151 13.27 -11.69 -8.93
C CYS A 151 12.68 -10.52 -9.73
N ALA A 152 13.11 -10.36 -10.98
CA ALA A 152 12.61 -9.32 -11.88
C ALA A 152 11.08 -9.28 -12.01
N ASN A 153 10.36 -10.39 -11.87
CA ASN A 153 8.89 -10.38 -11.95
C ASN A 153 8.28 -9.50 -10.85
N CYS A 154 8.82 -9.54 -9.63
CA CYS A 154 8.38 -8.65 -8.54
C CYS A 154 9.04 -7.26 -8.64
N HIS A 155 10.33 -7.24 -8.99
CA HIS A 155 11.14 -6.02 -8.97
C HIS A 155 10.85 -5.04 -10.10
N SER A 156 10.23 -5.50 -11.20
CA SER A 156 9.80 -4.67 -12.33
C SER A 156 8.95 -3.48 -11.90
N THR A 157 7.93 -3.66 -11.06
CA THR A 157 7.14 -2.56 -10.49
C THR A 157 7.67 -2.10 -9.15
N MET A 158 8.05 -3.04 -8.27
CA MET A 158 8.40 -2.72 -6.88
C MET A 158 9.53 -1.70 -6.77
N ASN A 159 10.52 -1.78 -7.67
CA ASN A 159 11.67 -0.88 -7.66
C ASN A 159 11.33 0.56 -8.06
N HIS A 160 10.21 0.79 -8.75
CA HIS A 160 9.74 2.14 -9.10
C HIS A 160 9.02 2.83 -7.95
N ILE A 161 8.76 2.11 -6.84
CA ILE A 161 8.05 2.62 -5.66
C ILE A 161 8.98 2.64 -4.44
N ALA A 162 9.74 1.57 -4.21
CA ALA A 162 10.53 1.35 -3.01
C ALA A 162 11.49 2.50 -2.63
N PRO A 163 12.16 3.19 -3.58
CA PRO A 163 13.04 4.31 -3.26
C PRO A 163 12.36 5.43 -2.46
N LEU A 164 11.07 5.66 -2.67
CA LEU A 164 10.31 6.69 -1.92
C LEU A 164 10.23 6.37 -0.42
N PHE A 165 10.22 5.08 -0.08
CA PHE A 165 10.13 4.58 1.29
C PHE A 165 11.50 4.30 1.92
N ALA A 166 12.59 4.38 1.15
CA ALA A 166 13.94 4.08 1.60
C ALA A 166 14.52 5.15 2.55
N TYR A 167 13.88 6.32 2.63
CA TYR A 167 14.28 7.45 3.48
C TYR A 167 13.72 7.39 4.90
N PHE A 168 13.03 6.31 5.29
CA PHE A 168 12.61 6.12 6.68
C PHE A 168 13.49 5.09 7.38
N ASP A 169 14.00 5.46 8.56
CA ASP A 169 14.81 4.58 9.38
C ASP A 169 13.97 3.46 10.05
N GLU A 170 14.60 2.68 10.93
CA GLU A 170 13.94 1.59 11.66
C GLU A 170 12.88 2.07 12.66
N ASP A 171 12.92 3.34 13.06
CA ASP A 171 11.93 3.97 13.94
C ASP A 171 10.83 4.71 13.17
N GLY A 172 10.84 4.62 11.83
CA GLY A 172 9.87 5.27 10.95
C GLY A 172 10.06 6.79 10.87
N GLN A 173 11.25 7.30 11.23
CA GLN A 173 11.62 8.70 11.09
C GLN A 173 12.24 8.94 9.72
N TYR A 174 11.87 10.07 9.11
CA TYR A 174 12.43 10.48 7.83
C TYR A 174 13.87 10.99 7.99
N THR A 175 14.73 10.56 7.08
CA THR A 175 16.15 10.92 7.03
C THR A 175 16.49 11.61 5.71
N ALA A 176 17.57 12.41 5.70
CA ALA A 176 18.00 13.11 4.48
C ALA A 176 18.61 12.18 3.43
N GLU A 177 19.10 11.01 3.86
CA GLU A 177 19.68 9.95 3.02
C GLU A 177 18.87 8.66 3.19
N MET A 178 19.00 7.72 2.24
CA MET A 178 18.37 6.40 2.38
C MET A 178 18.92 5.68 3.62
N SER A 179 18.02 5.17 4.46
CA SER A 179 18.32 4.60 5.78
C SER A 179 17.93 3.12 5.90
N VAL A 180 17.53 2.49 4.79
CA VAL A 180 17.29 1.05 4.71
C VAL A 180 18.54 0.29 4.23
N PRO A 181 18.86 -0.87 4.82
CA PRO A 181 19.99 -1.69 4.40
C PRO A 181 19.70 -2.45 3.10
N THR A 182 20.77 -2.90 2.46
CA THR A 182 20.73 -3.92 1.39
C THR A 182 20.95 -5.32 2.00
N PRO A 183 20.58 -6.41 1.30
CA PRO A 183 20.92 -7.77 1.72
C PRO A 183 22.40 -8.16 1.49
N LEU A 184 23.25 -7.22 1.05
CA LEU A 184 24.66 -7.47 0.76
C LEU A 184 25.47 -7.67 2.05
N GLU A 185 26.64 -8.29 1.93
CA GLU A 185 27.57 -8.46 3.05
C GLU A 185 27.92 -7.10 3.69
N GLY A 186 27.90 -7.05 5.03
CA GLY A 186 28.07 -5.81 5.79
C GLY A 186 26.85 -4.89 5.82
N SER A 187 25.74 -5.30 5.18
CA SER A 187 24.46 -4.59 5.13
C SER A 187 24.59 -3.08 4.85
N PRO A 188 25.30 -2.68 3.78
CA PRO A 188 25.43 -1.27 3.46
C PRO A 188 24.04 -0.67 3.17
N LEU A 189 23.90 0.62 3.44
CA LEU A 189 22.69 1.37 3.10
C LEU A 189 22.42 1.33 1.60
N ALA A 190 21.13 1.29 1.26
CA ALA A 190 20.66 1.30 -0.11
C ALA A 190 21.00 2.62 -0.81
N GLN A 191 21.15 2.54 -2.13
CA GLN A 191 21.29 3.68 -3.02
C GLN A 191 20.32 3.55 -4.19
N LEU A 192 20.03 4.63 -4.90
CA LEU A 192 19.03 4.62 -5.99
C LEU A 192 19.35 3.57 -7.07
N SER A 193 20.62 3.36 -7.40
CA SER A 193 21.07 2.37 -8.39
C SER A 193 20.88 0.91 -7.95
N ASP A 194 20.53 0.65 -6.69
CA ASP A 194 20.07 -0.68 -6.29
C ASP A 194 18.65 -0.97 -6.78
N TYR A 195 17.86 0.05 -7.10
CA TYR A 195 16.45 -0.09 -7.49
C TYR A 195 16.23 0.17 -8.98
N LEU A 196 16.78 1.27 -9.49
CA LEU A 196 16.51 1.75 -10.84
C LEU A 196 17.80 1.91 -11.63
N ILE A 197 17.74 1.61 -12.92
CA ILE A 197 18.78 2.01 -13.87
C ILE A 197 18.66 3.51 -14.19
N ASP A 198 19.75 4.10 -14.69
CA ASP A 198 19.75 5.51 -15.08
C ASP A 198 18.68 5.81 -16.15
N GLY A 199 17.88 6.85 -15.91
CA GLY A 199 16.83 7.30 -16.83
C GLY A 199 15.43 6.78 -16.50
N GLU A 200 15.29 5.78 -15.63
CA GLU A 200 13.99 5.33 -15.14
C GLU A 200 13.42 6.30 -14.10
N SER A 201 12.08 6.40 -14.08
CA SER A 201 11.35 7.24 -13.13
C SER A 201 10.64 6.42 -12.06
N LEU A 202 10.53 6.98 -10.86
CA LEU A 202 9.62 6.45 -9.84
C LEU A 202 8.17 6.60 -10.32
N ALA A 203 7.36 5.57 -10.13
CA ALA A 203 5.96 5.52 -10.58
C ALA A 203 5.16 4.48 -9.80
N TRP A 204 3.85 4.69 -9.68
CA TRP A 204 2.93 3.69 -9.11
C TRP A 204 2.71 2.48 -10.03
N ARG A 205 2.63 2.74 -11.34
CA ARG A 205 2.33 1.75 -12.38
C ARG A 205 3.16 2.01 -13.64
N TYR A 206 3.38 0.97 -14.43
CA TYR A 206 3.97 1.05 -15.76
C TYR A 206 3.17 1.99 -16.66
N GLY A 207 3.87 2.94 -17.29
CA GLY A 207 3.25 3.94 -18.17
C GLY A 207 2.40 5.00 -17.45
N GLY A 208 2.32 4.95 -16.11
CA GLY A 208 1.68 5.97 -15.28
C GLY A 208 2.49 7.26 -15.17
N ALA A 209 1.98 8.25 -14.43
CA ALA A 209 2.74 9.46 -14.20
C ALA A 209 3.92 9.21 -13.26
N ALA A 210 4.98 10.02 -13.40
CA ALA A 210 6.10 9.98 -12.49
C ALA A 210 5.69 10.45 -11.08
N THR A 211 6.09 9.70 -10.06
CA THR A 211 5.78 9.95 -8.65
C THR A 211 7.07 10.22 -7.86
N PRO A 212 7.69 11.41 -7.99
CA PRO A 212 8.97 11.70 -7.36
C PRO A 212 8.88 11.88 -5.83
N THR A 213 7.66 11.94 -5.27
CA THR A 213 7.40 12.14 -3.85
C THR A 213 6.26 11.23 -3.38
N LEU A 214 6.17 10.97 -2.08
CA LEU A 214 5.07 10.19 -1.49
C LEU A 214 3.69 10.85 -1.69
N PRO A 215 3.52 12.19 -1.62
CA PRO A 215 2.28 12.84 -2.03
C PRO A 215 1.90 12.58 -3.49
N ALA A 216 2.86 12.62 -4.42
CA ALA A 216 2.61 12.29 -5.82
C ALA A 216 2.22 10.82 -6.01
N LEU A 217 2.87 9.91 -5.27
CA LEU A 217 2.49 8.50 -5.23
C LEU A 217 1.06 8.31 -4.72
N GLY A 218 0.70 8.95 -3.61
CA GLY A 218 -0.65 8.89 -3.04
C GLY A 218 -1.72 9.40 -4.02
N ALA A 219 -1.42 10.46 -4.79
CA ALA A 219 -2.32 10.97 -5.82
C ALA A 219 -2.54 9.98 -6.97
N GLU A 220 -1.47 9.39 -7.51
CA GLU A 220 -1.57 8.36 -8.57
C GLU A 220 -2.28 7.09 -8.07
N MET A 221 -2.02 6.69 -6.83
CA MET A 221 -2.73 5.58 -6.20
C MET A 221 -4.24 5.86 -6.15
N VAL A 222 -4.67 7.03 -5.64
CA VAL A 222 -6.11 7.37 -5.57
C VAL A 222 -6.78 7.35 -6.94
N ALA A 223 -6.05 7.68 -8.00
CA ALA A 223 -6.53 7.62 -9.38
C ALA A 223 -6.61 6.19 -9.96
N ASP A 224 -5.90 5.21 -9.38
CA ASP A 224 -5.93 3.80 -9.80
C ASP A 224 -7.26 3.15 -9.38
N PRO A 225 -8.08 2.65 -10.33
CA PRO A 225 -9.34 1.97 -10.03
C PRO A 225 -9.19 0.79 -9.06
N ALA A 226 -8.03 0.14 -9.02
CA ALA A 226 -7.74 -0.95 -8.10
C ALA A 226 -7.87 -0.53 -6.63
N ILE A 227 -7.67 0.75 -6.30
CA ILE A 227 -7.85 1.24 -4.92
C ILE A 227 -9.32 1.24 -4.52
N ALA A 228 -10.20 1.70 -5.40
CA ALA A 228 -11.64 1.69 -5.16
C ALA A 228 -12.16 0.25 -5.07
N GLU A 229 -11.74 -0.60 -6.01
CA GLU A 229 -12.10 -2.01 -6.03
C GLU A 229 -11.68 -2.73 -4.75
N CYS A 230 -10.42 -2.58 -4.32
CA CYS A 230 -9.91 -3.19 -3.11
C CYS A 230 -10.67 -2.75 -1.85
N ALA A 231 -10.97 -1.46 -1.72
CA ALA A 231 -11.74 -0.95 -0.58
C ALA A 231 -13.12 -1.64 -0.48
N ILE A 232 -13.82 -1.77 -1.61
CA ILE A 232 -15.14 -2.41 -1.67
C ILE A 232 -15.06 -3.93 -1.46
N ALA A 233 -14.09 -4.59 -2.09
CA ALA A 233 -13.86 -6.02 -1.88
C ALA A 233 -13.60 -6.34 -0.40
N ARG A 234 -12.81 -5.52 0.29
CA ARG A 234 -12.53 -5.71 1.72
C ARG A 234 -13.76 -5.45 2.59
N ALA A 235 -14.58 -4.44 2.26
CA ALA A 235 -15.87 -4.21 2.92
C ALA A 235 -16.79 -5.44 2.82
N TRP A 236 -16.88 -6.03 1.63
CA TRP A 236 -17.65 -7.27 1.40
C TRP A 236 -17.11 -8.47 2.14
N ASN A 237 -15.79 -8.70 2.11
CA ASN A 237 -15.18 -9.81 2.84
C ASN A 237 -15.44 -9.68 4.34
N TRP A 238 -15.28 -8.48 4.89
CA TRP A 238 -15.58 -8.22 6.29
C TRP A 238 -17.06 -8.50 6.62
N ALA A 239 -17.98 -8.00 5.79
CA ALA A 239 -19.42 -8.20 5.98
C ALA A 239 -19.84 -9.68 5.95
N LEU A 240 -19.15 -10.50 5.14
CA LEU A 240 -19.37 -11.94 5.03
C LEU A 240 -18.56 -12.78 6.05
N GLY A 241 -17.81 -12.13 6.96
CA GLY A 241 -16.98 -12.82 7.95
C GLY A 241 -15.79 -13.59 7.34
N LYS A 242 -15.36 -13.21 6.14
CA LYS A 242 -14.16 -13.75 5.48
C LYS A 242 -12.91 -13.04 6.01
N GLY A 243 -11.77 -13.71 5.88
CA GLY A 243 -10.46 -13.10 6.13
C GLY A 243 -10.13 -11.99 5.12
N ASP A 244 -8.99 -11.32 5.33
CA ASP A 244 -8.51 -10.28 4.43
C ASP A 244 -8.39 -10.79 2.99
N VAL A 245 -8.72 -9.92 2.04
CA VAL A 245 -8.78 -10.20 0.60
C VAL A 245 -7.51 -10.88 0.11
N VAL A 246 -6.34 -10.36 0.52
CA VAL A 246 -5.04 -10.80 0.04
C VAL A 246 -4.66 -12.18 0.58
N GLU A 247 -5.10 -12.53 1.79
CA GLU A 247 -4.75 -13.81 2.44
C GLU A 247 -5.73 -14.92 2.11
N ALA A 248 -7.01 -14.57 1.93
CA ALA A 248 -8.07 -15.56 1.79
C ALA A 248 -8.21 -16.12 0.36
N LEU A 249 -7.70 -15.42 -0.67
CA LEU A 249 -7.96 -15.72 -2.09
C LEU A 249 -9.46 -15.93 -2.40
N ARG A 250 -10.31 -15.28 -1.60
CA ARG A 250 -11.77 -15.42 -1.62
C ARG A 250 -12.39 -14.04 -1.73
N GLU A 251 -12.19 -13.42 -2.87
CA GLU A 251 -12.85 -12.18 -3.24
C GLU A 251 -14.30 -12.46 -3.62
N VAL A 252 -15.18 -11.52 -3.31
CA VAL A 252 -16.45 -11.44 -4.03
C VAL A 252 -16.11 -11.02 -5.46
N PRO A 253 -16.59 -11.74 -6.51
CA PRO A 253 -16.22 -11.42 -7.88
C PRO A 253 -16.51 -9.96 -8.23
N THR A 254 -15.59 -9.30 -8.95
CA THR A 254 -15.68 -7.87 -9.28
C THR A 254 -17.00 -7.52 -9.96
N GLU A 255 -17.53 -8.41 -10.81
CA GLU A 255 -18.81 -8.21 -11.50
C GLU A 255 -20.02 -8.11 -10.56
N ILE A 256 -19.93 -8.68 -9.36
CA ILE A 256 -20.99 -8.61 -8.34
C ILE A 256 -20.95 -7.28 -7.60
N ILE A 257 -19.76 -6.69 -7.45
CA ILE A 257 -19.55 -5.48 -6.64
C ILE A 257 -19.32 -4.22 -7.49
N ALA A 258 -19.41 -4.34 -8.81
CA ALA A 258 -19.10 -3.27 -9.77
C ALA A 258 -19.94 -2.00 -9.57
N ASP A 259 -21.22 -2.16 -9.24
CA ASP A 259 -22.12 -1.02 -8.97
C ASP A 259 -21.69 -0.29 -7.69
N GLN A 260 -21.28 -1.01 -6.64
CA GLN A 260 -20.78 -0.41 -5.40
C GLN A 260 -19.42 0.27 -5.59
N ILE A 261 -18.53 -0.30 -6.41
CA ILE A 261 -17.24 0.34 -6.78
C ILE A 261 -17.52 1.67 -7.48
N THR A 262 -18.41 1.67 -8.47
CA THR A 262 -18.79 2.87 -9.23
C THR A 262 -19.43 3.91 -8.32
N ALA A 263 -20.37 3.49 -7.45
CA ALA A 263 -21.03 4.38 -6.49
C ALA A 263 -20.04 4.98 -5.47
N PHE A 264 -19.05 4.19 -5.02
CA PHE A 264 -18.02 4.64 -4.09
C PHE A 264 -17.13 5.72 -4.71
N ALA A 265 -16.64 5.50 -5.93
CA ALA A 265 -15.86 6.50 -6.66
C ALA A 265 -16.68 7.77 -6.96
N ALA A 266 -17.95 7.62 -7.37
CA ALA A 266 -18.85 8.74 -7.66
C ALA A 266 -19.23 9.54 -6.40
N ASN A 267 -19.29 8.90 -5.24
CA ASN A 267 -19.59 9.53 -3.95
C ASN A 267 -18.30 9.93 -3.23
N GLU A 268 -17.32 10.52 -3.93
CA GLU A 268 -16.09 11.07 -3.32
C GLU A 268 -15.39 10.12 -2.34
N TYR A 269 -15.41 8.81 -2.63
CA TYR A 269 -14.80 7.77 -1.81
C TYR A 269 -15.26 7.76 -0.35
N LYS A 270 -16.54 8.02 -0.08
CA LYS A 270 -17.15 8.00 1.25
C LYS A 270 -17.35 6.56 1.76
N PHE A 271 -16.35 6.05 2.46
CA PHE A 271 -16.27 4.62 2.79
C PHE A 271 -17.33 4.15 3.80
N LYS A 272 -17.82 5.04 4.68
CA LYS A 272 -18.92 4.70 5.59
C LYS A 272 -20.18 4.36 4.82
N ASP A 273 -20.50 5.15 3.81
CA ASP A 273 -21.68 4.95 2.98
C ASP A 273 -21.56 3.66 2.16
N ALA A 274 -20.36 3.39 1.63
CA ALA A 274 -20.06 2.13 0.96
C ALA A 274 -20.24 0.92 1.88
N LEU A 275 -19.75 0.98 3.13
CA LEU A 275 -19.98 -0.08 4.12
C LEU A 275 -21.48 -0.31 4.35
N PHE A 276 -22.27 0.75 4.54
CA PHE A 276 -23.73 0.62 4.67
C PHE A 276 -24.38 0.00 3.43
N ALA A 277 -23.93 0.37 2.23
CA ALA A 277 -24.43 -0.18 0.97
C ALA A 277 -24.16 -1.70 0.85
N VAL A 278 -23.01 -2.18 1.34
CA VAL A 278 -22.70 -3.62 1.39
C VAL A 278 -23.72 -4.38 2.25
N PHE A 279 -23.94 -3.96 3.50
CA PHE A 279 -24.86 -4.64 4.43
C PHE A 279 -26.34 -4.55 4.04
N THR A 280 -26.69 -3.64 3.13
CA THR A 280 -28.08 -3.45 2.66
C THR A 280 -28.28 -3.94 1.22
N SER A 281 -27.24 -4.48 0.60
CA SER A 281 -27.30 -5.04 -0.76
C SER A 281 -28.23 -6.26 -0.82
N GLU A 282 -29.02 -6.39 -1.89
CA GLU A 282 -29.81 -7.60 -2.15
C GLU A 282 -28.92 -8.84 -2.33
N ASP A 283 -27.70 -8.66 -2.81
CA ASP A 283 -26.75 -9.76 -2.97
C ASP A 283 -26.17 -10.21 -1.64
N PHE A 284 -26.27 -9.42 -0.57
CA PHE A 284 -25.76 -9.79 0.75
C PHE A 284 -26.41 -11.06 1.29
N VAL A 285 -27.72 -11.27 1.05
CA VAL A 285 -28.42 -12.49 1.47
C VAL A 285 -28.21 -13.67 0.51
N ARG A 286 -27.60 -13.43 -0.65
CA ARG A 286 -27.34 -14.47 -1.67
C ARG A 286 -25.98 -15.15 -1.48
N PHE A 287 -25.07 -14.54 -0.73
CA PHE A 287 -23.74 -15.05 -0.37
C PHE A 287 -23.68 -15.52 1.08
#